data_AF-A0A7S1MSF2-F1
#
_entry.id   AF-A0A7S1MSF2-F1
#
_cell.length_a   1.000
_cell.length_b   1.000
_cell.length_c   1.000
_cell.angle_alpha   90.00
_cell.angle_beta   90.00
_cell.angle_gamma   90.00
#
_symmetry.space_group_name_H-M   'P 1'
#
loop_
_entity.id
_entity.type
_entity.pdbx_description
1 polymer ?
#
loop_
_entity_poly.entity_id
_entity_poly.type
_entity_poly.pdbx_seq_one_letter_code
_entity_poly.pdbx_strand_id
1 'polypeptide(L)'
;KSNSFCTLLASFVPLHTNTPGNNATPHPAAAMEHADYEEVSVLDMVLSDDGAVLTYPCPCGDVFELDLDDFIERDASVAQCPTCSLTVKVLFDAHTKAQFLQQIRPQKALAAAA
;
A
#
# COMPACT_ATOMS: atom_id res chain seq x y z
N LYS A 1 -5.65 -48.91 52.18
CA LYS A 1 -6.43 -49.67 51.17
C LYS A 1 -7.17 -48.62 50.35
N SER A 2 -6.57 -48.14 49.25
CA SER A 2 -6.80 -48.70 47.90
C SER A 2 -8.32 -48.75 47.66
N ASN A 3 -8.93 -48.02 46.73
CA ASN A 3 -8.75 -48.09 45.28
C ASN A 3 -9.35 -46.79 44.66
N SER A 4 -8.64 -46.05 43.81
CA SER A 4 -8.71 -46.16 42.35
C SER A 4 -10.12 -46.46 41.80
N PHE A 5 -10.79 -45.45 41.26
CA PHE A 5 -11.70 -45.58 40.11
C PHE A 5 -11.80 -44.23 39.37
N CYS A 6 -10.95 -44.08 38.34
CA CYS A 6 -11.11 -43.08 37.30
C CYS A 6 -12.41 -43.39 36.54
N THR A 7 -13.39 -42.49 36.58
CA THR A 7 -14.57 -42.58 35.72
C THR A 7 -14.69 -41.28 34.93
N LEU A 8 -14.36 -41.40 33.64
CA LEU A 8 -14.66 -40.45 32.58
C LEU A 8 -16.16 -40.13 32.59
N LEU A 9 -16.55 -38.87 32.67
CA LEU A 9 -17.68 -38.33 31.90
C LEU A 9 -17.43 -36.84 31.65
N ALA A 10 -17.07 -36.55 30.40
CA ALA A 10 -17.09 -35.23 29.82
C ALA A 10 -18.48 -34.62 29.98
N SER A 11 -18.58 -33.41 30.54
CA SER A 11 -19.77 -32.59 30.38
C SER A 11 -19.42 -31.10 30.51
N PHE A 12 -19.32 -30.49 29.34
CA PHE A 12 -19.90 -29.18 29.03
C PHE A 12 -19.43 -27.97 29.85
N VAL A 13 -18.35 -27.39 29.32
CA VAL A 13 -18.06 -25.95 29.30
C VAL A 13 -19.31 -25.13 28.89
N PRO A 14 -19.59 -24.00 29.57
CA PRO A 14 -20.13 -22.84 28.91
C PRO A 14 -19.09 -21.71 28.99
N LEU A 15 -18.33 -21.57 27.91
CA LEU A 15 -17.46 -20.43 27.65
C LEU A 15 -18.40 -19.27 27.31
N HIS A 16 -18.54 -18.33 28.25
CA HIS A 16 -19.22 -17.07 27.97
C HIS A 16 -18.53 -16.41 26.78
N THR A 17 -19.29 -16.29 25.69
CA THR A 17 -18.92 -15.66 24.44
C THR A 17 -18.74 -14.17 24.68
N ASN A 18 -17.50 -13.74 24.86
CA ASN A 18 -17.13 -12.34 24.66
C ASN A 18 -17.12 -12.11 23.15
N THR A 19 -18.13 -11.40 22.65
CA THR A 19 -18.24 -11.00 21.24
C THR A 19 -17.35 -9.76 21.02
N PRO A 20 -16.24 -9.84 20.27
CA PRO A 20 -15.65 -8.63 19.73
C PRO A 20 -16.56 -8.12 18.61
N GLY A 21 -17.07 -6.88 18.79
CA GLY A 21 -17.78 -6.14 17.75
C GLY A 21 -16.86 -5.87 16.57
N ASN A 22 -16.86 -6.81 15.64
CA ASN A 22 -16.24 -6.80 14.33
C ASN A 22 -17.00 -5.87 13.39
N ASN A 23 -16.70 -4.57 13.42
CA ASN A 23 -16.98 -3.71 12.27
C ASN A 23 -15.76 -3.71 11.35
N ALA A 24 -15.61 -4.79 10.58
CA ALA A 24 -14.71 -4.82 9.44
C ALA A 24 -15.53 -5.32 8.26
N THR A 25 -15.85 -4.39 7.38
CA THR A 25 -16.52 -4.59 6.10
C THR A 25 -15.91 -5.78 5.36
N PRO A 26 -16.72 -6.69 4.79
CA PRO A 26 -16.19 -7.76 3.98
C PRO A 26 -15.70 -7.18 2.64
N HIS A 27 -14.39 -7.14 2.42
CA HIS A 27 -13.84 -7.03 1.07
C HIS A 27 -13.99 -8.40 0.37
N PRO A 28 -14.62 -8.46 -0.81
CA PRO A 28 -15.00 -9.72 -1.45
C PRO A 28 -13.77 -10.48 -1.96
N ALA A 29 -13.56 -11.66 -1.40
CA ALA A 29 -12.64 -12.66 -1.92
C ALA A 29 -13.28 -13.39 -3.13
N ALA A 30 -13.26 -12.79 -4.33
CA ALA A 30 -13.65 -13.49 -5.57
C ALA A 30 -13.26 -12.75 -6.88
N ALA A 31 -11.96 -12.63 -7.16
CA ALA A 31 -11.36 -12.63 -8.50
C ALA A 31 -9.85 -12.45 -8.30
N MET A 32 -9.01 -13.25 -8.96
CA MET A 32 -7.57 -13.05 -8.95
C MET A 32 -7.26 -11.89 -9.91
N GLU A 33 -7.67 -10.70 -9.51
CA GLU A 33 -7.46 -9.44 -10.20
C GLU A 33 -6.32 -8.74 -9.46
N HIS A 34 -5.32 -8.22 -10.18
CA HIS A 34 -4.19 -7.52 -9.57
C HIS A 34 -4.71 -6.27 -8.88
N ALA A 35 -5.01 -6.38 -7.59
CA ALA A 35 -5.63 -5.33 -6.81
C ALA A 35 -4.55 -4.35 -6.37
N ASP A 36 -4.39 -3.27 -7.13
CA ASP A 36 -3.64 -2.10 -6.69
C ASP A 36 -4.18 -1.68 -5.30
N TYR A 37 -3.27 -1.37 -4.37
CA TYR A 37 -3.63 -1.06 -2.98
C TYR A 37 -4.56 0.16 -2.90
N GLU A 38 -4.24 1.20 -3.67
CA GLU A 38 -5.10 2.37 -3.87
C GLU A 38 -4.73 3.08 -5.19
N GLU A 39 -5.60 4.00 -5.61
CA GLU A 39 -5.37 4.88 -6.74
C GLU A 39 -4.99 6.28 -6.23
N VAL A 40 -3.78 6.74 -6.56
CA VAL A 40 -3.22 8.01 -6.11
C VAL A 40 -3.03 8.93 -7.31
N SER A 41 -3.29 10.23 -7.17
CA SER A 41 -2.98 11.17 -8.24
C SER A 41 -1.49 11.52 -8.27
N VAL A 42 -0.91 11.69 -9.46
CA VAL A 42 0.51 12.11 -9.59
C VAL A 42 0.82 13.42 -8.86
N LEU A 43 -0.16 14.32 -8.67
CA LEU A 43 0.07 15.57 -7.93
C LEU A 43 0.32 15.37 -6.44
N ASP A 44 -0.10 14.25 -5.88
CA ASP A 44 0.11 13.89 -4.48
C ASP A 44 1.47 13.21 -4.26
N MET A 45 2.12 12.78 -5.35
CA MET A 45 3.46 12.21 -5.29
C MET A 45 4.51 13.30 -5.10
N VAL A 46 5.59 12.94 -4.42
CA VAL A 46 6.71 13.83 -4.13
C VAL A 46 7.94 13.37 -4.87
N LEU A 47 8.64 14.28 -5.55
CA LEU A 47 9.92 13.97 -6.16
C LEU A 47 11.00 13.84 -5.07
N SER A 48 11.79 12.77 -5.13
CA SER A 48 12.94 12.57 -4.24
C SER A 48 14.01 13.66 -4.44
N ASP A 49 14.91 13.80 -3.48
CA ASP A 49 15.98 14.81 -3.47
C ASP A 49 16.91 14.67 -4.70
N ASP A 50 17.16 13.43 -5.14
CA ASP A 50 17.94 13.11 -6.34
C ASP A 50 17.24 13.51 -7.65
N GLY A 51 15.97 13.89 -7.61
CA GLY A 51 15.21 14.32 -8.78
C GLY A 51 14.89 13.22 -9.80
N ALA A 52 15.09 11.94 -9.42
CA ALA A 52 14.95 10.79 -10.30
C ALA A 52 13.71 9.92 -10.01
N VAL A 53 13.19 9.94 -8.78
CA VAL A 53 12.14 9.00 -8.33
C VAL A 53 10.98 9.73 -7.67
N LEU A 54 9.76 9.36 -8.03
CA LEU A 54 8.52 9.76 -7.40
C LEU A 54 8.21 8.85 -6.22
N THR A 55 7.88 9.47 -5.09
CA THR A 55 7.65 8.81 -3.82
C THR A 55 6.27 9.10 -3.26
N TYR A 56 5.66 8.11 -2.59
CA TYR A 56 4.38 8.24 -1.91
C TYR A 56 4.40 7.44 -0.59
N PRO A 57 3.87 7.95 0.54
CA PRO A 57 3.92 7.26 1.82
C PRO A 57 3.18 5.92 1.80
N CYS A 58 3.85 4.85 2.21
CA CYS A 58 3.26 3.52 2.33
C CYS A 58 2.82 3.25 3.77
N PRO A 59 1.64 2.65 4.02
CA PRO A 59 1.15 2.33 5.37
C PRO A 59 2.02 1.33 6.13
N CYS A 60 2.98 0.66 5.48
CA CYS A 60 3.94 -0.24 6.15
C CYS A 60 5.06 0.52 6.89
N GLY A 61 5.26 1.81 6.60
CA GLY A 61 6.33 2.64 7.15
C GLY A 61 7.41 3.05 6.15
N ASP A 62 7.41 2.50 4.93
CA ASP A 62 8.29 2.90 3.83
C ASP A 62 7.55 3.81 2.83
N VAL A 63 8.12 3.99 1.64
CA VAL A 63 7.50 4.72 0.52
C VAL A 63 7.33 3.81 -0.69
N PHE A 64 6.31 4.10 -1.49
CA PHE A 64 6.21 3.62 -2.86
C PHE A 64 7.14 4.42 -3.74
N GLU A 65 7.80 3.78 -4.69
CA GLU A 65 8.77 4.36 -5.60
C GLU A 65 8.33 4.14 -7.04
N LEU A 66 8.43 5.18 -7.86
CA LEU A 66 8.21 5.15 -9.30
C LEU A 66 9.25 6.03 -9.98
N ASP A 67 9.98 5.49 -10.94
CA ASP A 67 10.98 6.25 -11.66
C ASP A 67 10.33 7.38 -12.49
N LEU A 68 10.86 8.59 -12.38
CA LEU A 68 10.32 9.76 -13.05
C LEU A 68 10.51 9.67 -14.57
N ASP A 69 11.62 9.09 -15.02
CA ASP A 69 11.92 8.95 -16.44
C ASP A 69 10.96 7.95 -17.07
N ASP A 70 10.72 6.82 -16.40
CA ASP A 70 9.73 5.82 -16.81
C ASP A 70 8.30 6.41 -16.81
N PHE A 71 7.97 7.26 -15.84
CA PHE A 71 6.70 8.01 -15.83
C PHE A 71 6.58 8.97 -17.04
N ILE A 72 7.67 9.66 -17.41
CA ILE A 72 7.66 10.65 -18.51
C ILE A 72 7.66 9.96 -19.87
N GLU A 73 8.62 9.07 -20.11
CA GLU A 73 8.90 8.45 -21.41
C GLU A 73 8.00 7.25 -21.69
N ARG A 74 7.67 6.46 -20.66
CA ARG A 74 6.94 5.19 -20.78
C ARG A 74 5.52 5.26 -20.24
N ASP A 75 5.09 6.41 -19.75
CA ASP A 75 3.79 6.61 -19.11
C ASP A 75 3.53 5.55 -18.01
N ALA A 76 4.58 5.22 -17.25
CA ALA A 76 4.50 4.30 -16.14
C ALA A 76 3.53 4.82 -15.07
N SER A 77 2.55 4.00 -14.68
CA SER A 77 1.46 4.38 -13.76
C SER A 77 1.40 3.48 -12.53
N VAL A 78 2.45 2.71 -12.25
CA VAL A 78 2.48 1.76 -11.13
C VAL A 78 3.67 2.08 -10.27
N ALA A 79 3.43 2.55 -9.04
CA ALA A 79 4.48 2.74 -8.04
C ALA A 79 4.53 1.53 -7.12
N GLN A 80 5.73 1.03 -6.83
CA GLN A 80 5.92 -0.18 -6.04
C GLN A 80 6.66 0.14 -4.74
N CYS A 81 6.25 -0.49 -3.64
CA CYS A 81 6.99 -0.40 -2.38
C CYS A 81 8.00 -1.57 -2.27
N PRO A 82 9.28 -1.31 -1.98
CA PRO A 82 10.30 -2.36 -1.86
C PRO A 82 10.11 -3.27 -0.65
N THR A 83 9.41 -2.81 0.40
CA THR A 83 9.28 -3.56 1.66
C THR A 83 8.07 -4.48 1.69
N CYS A 84 6.89 -3.96 1.36
CA CYS A 84 5.64 -4.70 1.51
C CYS A 84 5.16 -5.32 0.20
N SER A 85 5.88 -5.12 -0.92
CA SER A 85 5.53 -5.56 -2.27
C SER A 85 4.19 -5.04 -2.80
N LEU A 86 3.54 -4.13 -2.08
CA LEU A 86 2.31 -3.46 -2.52
C LEU A 86 2.62 -2.56 -3.71
N THR A 87 1.62 -2.37 -4.55
CA THR A 87 1.63 -1.43 -5.67
C THR A 87 0.46 -0.48 -5.54
N VAL A 88 0.68 0.78 -5.91
CA VAL A 88 -0.39 1.78 -6.07
C VAL A 88 -0.44 2.24 -7.51
N LYS A 89 -1.65 2.55 -7.97
CA LYS A 89 -1.87 3.03 -9.32
C LYS A 89 -1.87 4.55 -9.35
N VAL A 90 -0.95 5.11 -10.10
CA VAL A 90 -0.79 6.55 -10.28
C VAL A 90 -1.72 7.02 -11.40
N LEU A 91 -2.73 7.80 -11.04
CA LEU A 91 -3.67 8.41 -11.96
C LEU A 91 -3.15 9.76 -12.46
N PHE A 92 -3.07 9.89 -13.77
CA PHE A 92 -2.70 11.13 -14.43
C PHE A 92 -3.34 11.25 -15.81
N ASP A 93 -3.75 12.46 -16.14
CA ASP A 93 -4.11 12.89 -17.49
C ASP A 93 -2.98 13.73 -18.09
N ALA A 94 -3.05 14.03 -19.38
CA ALA A 94 -2.09 14.89 -20.06
C ALA A 94 -1.93 16.27 -19.37
N HIS A 95 -3.04 16.84 -18.89
CA HIS A 95 -3.03 18.13 -18.18
C HIS A 95 -2.31 18.03 -16.84
N THR A 96 -2.69 17.03 -16.04
CA THR A 96 -2.14 16.74 -14.73
C THR A 96 -0.66 16.39 -14.78
N LYS A 97 -0.24 15.57 -15.76
CA LYS A 97 1.16 15.26 -16.05
C LYS A 97 1.94 16.54 -16.36
N ALA A 98 1.44 17.38 -17.26
CA ALA A 98 2.09 18.65 -17.60
C ALA A 98 2.21 19.59 -16.39
N GLN A 99 1.17 19.68 -15.56
CA GLN A 99 1.18 20.48 -14.34
C GLN A 99 2.25 19.97 -13.36
N PHE A 100 2.28 18.66 -13.12
CA PHE A 100 3.26 18.04 -12.23
C PHE A 100 4.69 18.32 -12.70
N LEU A 101 4.97 18.16 -14.00
CA LEU A 101 6.28 18.45 -14.60
C LEU A 101 6.71 19.91 -14.43
N GLN A 102 5.77 20.85 -14.46
CA GLN A 102 6.06 22.26 -14.17
C GLN A 102 6.39 22.49 -12.70
N GLN A 103 5.70 21.81 -11.78
CA GLN A 103 5.93 21.90 -10.35
C GLN A 103 7.31 21.36 -9.95
N ILE A 104 7.74 20.24 -10.55
CA ILE A 104 9.03 19.63 -10.22
C ILE A 104 10.22 20.23 -10.97
N ARG A 105 9.99 21.03 -12.03
CA ARG A 105 11.07 21.70 -12.80
C ARG A 105 12.10 22.42 -11.91
N PRO A 106 11.72 23.27 -10.93
CA PRO A 106 12.70 23.91 -10.05
C PRO A 106 13.48 22.92 -9.18
N GLN A 107 12.82 21.86 -8.68
CA GLN A 107 13.49 20.84 -7.87
C GLN A 107 14.48 20.00 -8.69
N LYS A 108 14.09 19.57 -9.90
CA LYS A 108 14.96 18.82 -10.81
C LYS A 108 16.16 19.65 -11.29
N ALA A 109 15.97 20.95 -11.50
CA ALA A 109 17.07 21.85 -11.87
C ALA A 109 18.09 22.03 -10.74
N LEU A 110 17.66 21.99 -9.49
CA LEU A 110 18.55 22.00 -8.33
C LEU A 110 19.32 20.67 -8.21
N ALA A 111 18.63 19.54 -8.34
CA ALA A 111 19.24 18.21 -8.30
C ALA A 111 20.29 18.01 -9.42
N ALA A 112 20.02 18.52 -10.63
CA ALA A 112 20.96 18.44 -11.75
C ALA A 112 22.19 19.37 -11.62
N ALA A 113 22.17 20.30 -10.66
CA ALA A 113 23.25 21.27 -10.43
C ALA A 113 24.19 20.88 -9.28
N ALA A 114 23.85 19.83 -8.52
CA ALA A 114 24.65 19.25 -7.45
C ALA A 114 25.60 18.16 -8.00
#